data_AF-A0AB39RWP2-F1
#
_entry.id   AF-A0AB39RWP2-F1
#
_cell.length_a   1.000
_cell.length_b   1.000
_cell.length_c   1.000
_cell.angle_alpha   90.00
_cell.angle_beta   90.00
_cell.angle_gamma   90.00
#
_symmetry.space_group_name_H-M   'P 1'
#
loop_
_entity.id
_entity.type
_entity.pdbx_description
1 polymer ?
#
loop_
_entity_poly.entity_id
_entity_poly.type
_entity_poly.pdbx_seq_one_letter_code
_entity_poly.pdbx_strand_id
1 'polypeptide(L)'
;MSDKSVNDHYPDGARSQIPRFSGENLALDAALGSVAGCLGASVVQVAVAWVLSRGVDIVPVVGARRPERLAGALAAVGLTLAFESLAEVERVVLVGVAAGDRCAARHMTGLGSVN
;
A
#
# COMPACT_ATOMS: atom_id res chain seq x y z
N MET A 1 -12.94 18.59 11.11
CA MET A 1 -12.32 19.27 9.95
C MET A 1 -11.63 18.31 8.98
N SER A 2 -12.08 17.04 8.86
CA SER A 2 -11.29 15.99 8.19
C SER A 2 -11.89 15.36 6.91
N ASP A 3 -12.93 15.95 6.33
CA ASP A 3 -13.70 15.27 5.28
C ASP A 3 -13.53 15.85 3.86
N LYS A 4 -12.85 17.00 3.70
CA LYS A 4 -12.64 17.64 2.39
C LYS A 4 -11.47 17.07 1.57
N SER A 5 -10.47 16.44 2.20
CA SER A 5 -9.24 15.98 1.52
C SER A 5 -9.38 14.62 0.82
N VAL A 6 -10.24 13.73 1.32
CA VAL A 6 -10.40 12.38 0.77
C VAL A 6 -11.24 12.38 -0.49
N ASN A 7 -12.34 13.15 -0.50
CA ASN A 7 -13.21 13.28 -1.67
C ASN A 7 -12.53 13.95 -2.86
N ASP A 8 -11.50 14.78 -2.63
CA ASP A 8 -10.72 15.41 -3.70
C ASP A 8 -9.78 14.39 -4.39
N HIS A 9 -9.29 13.40 -3.64
CA HIS A 9 -8.37 12.37 -4.15
C HIS A 9 -9.10 11.17 -4.79
N TYR A 10 -10.33 10.87 -4.33
CA TYR A 10 -11.21 9.83 -4.87
C TYR A 10 -12.67 10.32 -4.89
N PRO A 11 -13.08 11.12 -5.89
CA PRO A 11 -14.47 11.56 -6.00
C PRO A 11 -15.39 10.37 -6.33
N ASP A 12 -16.39 10.13 -5.47
CA ASP A 12 -17.59 9.30 -5.66
C ASP A 12 -17.39 7.89 -6.25
N GLY A 13 -16.30 7.20 -5.87
CA GLY A 13 -16.04 5.82 -6.25
C GLY A 13 -16.14 4.84 -5.08
N ALA A 14 -16.21 3.53 -5.36
CA ALA A 14 -16.21 2.47 -4.32
C ALA A 14 -15.04 2.57 -3.31
N ARG A 15 -13.95 3.27 -3.67
CA ARG A 15 -12.78 3.53 -2.82
C ARG A 15 -13.02 4.61 -1.76
N SER A 16 -13.80 5.66 -2.04
CA SER A 16 -14.11 6.70 -1.04
C SER A 16 -14.86 6.12 0.17
N GLN A 17 -15.51 4.99 -0.04
CA GLN A 17 -16.29 4.31 0.98
C GLN A 17 -15.48 3.25 1.77
N ILE A 18 -14.20 3.06 1.47
CA ILE A 18 -13.31 2.13 2.18
C ILE A 18 -12.43 2.95 3.14
N PRO A 19 -12.46 2.69 4.46
CA PRO A 19 -11.74 3.49 5.46
C PRO A 19 -10.25 3.68 5.18
N ARG A 20 -9.60 2.70 4.53
CA ARG A 20 -8.19 2.77 4.14
C ARG A 20 -7.84 3.79 3.07
N PHE A 21 -8.80 4.36 2.36
CA PHE A 21 -8.54 5.45 1.42
C PHE A 21 -8.74 6.83 2.06
N SER A 22 -8.56 6.92 3.39
CA SER A 22 -8.70 8.16 4.15
C SER A 22 -7.43 8.56 4.91
N GLY A 23 -7.26 9.88 5.09
CA GLY A 23 -6.35 10.56 6.03
C GLY A 23 -4.97 9.93 6.22
N GLU A 24 -4.84 9.08 7.24
CA GLU A 24 -3.58 8.47 7.70
C GLU A 24 -2.89 7.63 6.63
N ASN A 25 -3.67 6.95 5.77
CA ASN A 25 -3.12 6.16 4.67
C ASN A 25 -2.57 7.05 3.53
N LEU A 26 -3.05 8.29 3.38
CA LEU A 26 -2.45 9.24 2.42
C LEU A 26 -1.09 9.74 2.91
N ALA A 27 -0.93 9.92 4.23
CA ALA A 27 0.36 10.26 4.82
C ALA A 27 1.36 9.11 4.69
N LEU A 28 0.89 7.86 4.82
CA LEU A 28 1.68 6.67 4.53
C LEU A 28 2.17 6.65 3.07
N ASP A 29 1.28 6.90 2.11
CA ASP A 29 1.63 6.94 0.68
C ASP A 29 2.70 8.01 0.39
N ALA A 30 2.59 9.19 1.00
CA ALA A 30 3.58 10.26 0.85
C ALA A 30 4.94 9.86 1.44
N ALA A 31 4.96 9.26 2.63
CA ALA A 31 6.19 8.83 3.28
C ALA A 31 6.90 7.71 2.49
N LEU A 32 6.15 6.71 1.99
CA LEU A 32 6.70 5.69 1.10
C LEU A 32 7.20 6.29 -0.21
N GLY A 33 6.52 7.32 -0.72
CA GLY A 33 6.98 8.08 -1.88
C GLY A 33 8.36 8.71 -1.68
N SER A 34 8.63 9.29 -0.52
CA SER A 34 9.95 9.85 -0.19
C SER A 34 11.04 8.77 -0.16
N VAL A 35 10.77 7.62 0.46
CA VAL A 35 11.71 6.48 0.50
C VAL A 35 11.99 5.98 -0.92
N ALA A 36 10.95 5.81 -1.72
CA ALA A 36 11.07 5.37 -3.10
C ALA A 36 11.90 6.36 -3.94
N GLY A 37 11.69 7.66 -3.75
CA GLY A 37 12.48 8.72 -4.37
C GLY A 37 13.97 8.64 -4.04
N CYS A 38 14.32 8.42 -2.76
CA CYS A 38 15.71 8.23 -2.34
C CYS A 38 16.37 7.01 -2.98
N LEU A 39 15.59 5.96 -3.26
CA LEU A 39 16.05 4.71 -3.88
C LEU A 39 16.04 4.75 -5.42
N GLY A 40 15.55 5.84 -6.03
CA GLY A 40 15.34 5.90 -7.48
C GLY A 40 14.32 4.86 -7.99
N ALA A 41 13.40 4.45 -7.12
CA ALA A 41 12.40 3.42 -7.37
C ALA A 41 10.98 4.01 -7.29
N SER A 42 10.00 3.27 -7.80
CA SER A 42 8.58 3.55 -7.57
C SER A 42 8.11 2.95 -6.26
N VAL A 43 7.03 3.50 -5.69
CA VAL A 43 6.39 2.97 -4.47
C VAL A 43 6.01 1.50 -4.63
N VAL A 44 5.51 1.10 -5.80
CA VAL A 44 5.19 -0.30 -6.09
C VAL A 44 6.44 -1.18 -6.03
N GLN A 45 7.57 -0.73 -6.56
CA GLN A 45 8.81 -1.50 -6.50
C GLN A 45 9.31 -1.66 -5.06
N VAL A 46 9.27 -0.59 -4.27
CA VAL A 46 9.66 -0.64 -2.85
C VAL A 46 8.75 -1.60 -2.08
N ALA A 47 7.44 -1.55 -2.30
CA ALA A 47 6.49 -2.44 -1.64
C ALA A 47 6.73 -3.92 -2.00
N VAL A 48 6.97 -4.23 -3.29
CA VAL A 48 7.27 -5.60 -3.74
C VAL A 48 8.61 -6.08 -3.19
N ALA A 49 9.66 -5.25 -3.22
CA ALA A 49 10.97 -5.57 -2.66
C ALA A 49 10.89 -5.83 -1.14
N TRP A 50 10.09 -5.05 -0.42
CA TRP A 50 9.83 -5.28 1.00
C TRP A 50 9.15 -6.62 1.25
N VAL A 51 8.12 -7.00 0.48
CA VAL A 51 7.47 -8.32 0.60
C VAL A 51 8.46 -9.45 0.33
N LEU A 52 9.28 -9.34 -0.72
CA LEU A 52 10.31 -10.33 -1.07
C LEU A 52 11.39 -10.45 0.02
N SER A 53 11.66 -9.39 0.78
CA SER A 53 12.63 -9.43 1.88
C SER A 53 12.14 -10.23 3.11
N ARG A 54 10.85 -10.58 3.19
CA ARG A 54 10.27 -11.22 4.37
C ARG A 54 10.59 -12.71 4.52
N GLY A 55 11.05 -13.35 3.45
CA GLY A 55 11.38 -14.77 3.45
C GLY A 55 11.47 -15.30 2.02
N VAL A 56 12.28 -16.34 1.84
CA VAL A 56 12.48 -17.00 0.53
C VAL A 56 11.23 -17.75 0.05
N ASP A 57 10.31 -18.03 0.96
CA ASP A 57 9.03 -18.69 0.76
C ASP A 57 7.85 -17.71 0.56
N ILE A 58 8.12 -16.40 0.59
CA ILE A 58 7.11 -15.35 0.40
C ILE A 58 7.13 -14.85 -1.04
N VAL A 59 6.03 -15.10 -1.76
CA VAL A 59 5.88 -14.71 -3.17
C VAL A 59 4.76 -13.66 -3.33
N PRO A 60 5.06 -12.43 -3.79
CA PRO A 60 4.03 -11.41 -4.03
C PRO A 60 3.21 -11.75 -5.27
N VAL A 61 1.88 -11.73 -5.13
CA VAL A 61 0.95 -11.85 -6.26
C VAL A 61 0.55 -10.45 -6.72
N VAL A 62 1.08 -10.02 -7.87
CA VAL A 62 0.84 -8.68 -8.41
C VAL A 62 -0.22 -8.72 -9.51
N GLY A 63 -1.37 -8.12 -9.25
CA GLY A 63 -2.43 -7.94 -10.25
C GLY A 63 -2.20 -6.70 -11.11
N ALA A 64 -2.14 -6.86 -12.43
CA ALA A 64 -2.04 -5.75 -13.38
C ALA A 64 -2.95 -5.97 -14.59
N ARG A 65 -3.68 -4.93 -15.01
CA ARG A 65 -4.51 -4.96 -16.23
C ARG A 65 -3.75 -4.62 -17.50
N ARG A 66 -2.51 -4.15 -17.37
CA ARG A 66 -1.67 -3.67 -18.48
C ARG A 66 -0.23 -4.21 -18.33
N PRO A 67 0.41 -4.70 -19.41
CA PRO A 67 1.76 -5.24 -19.36
C PRO A 67 2.80 -4.26 -18.80
N GLU A 68 2.67 -2.97 -19.11
CA GLU A 68 3.64 -1.94 -18.68
C GLU A 68 3.62 -1.76 -17.17
N ARG A 69 2.44 -1.89 -16.54
CA ARG A 69 2.29 -1.84 -15.08
C ARG A 69 2.87 -3.08 -14.41
N LEU A 70 2.73 -4.25 -15.05
CA LEU A 70 3.37 -5.47 -14.56
C LEU A 70 4.89 -5.36 -14.64
N ALA A 71 5.42 -4.88 -15.77
CA ALA A 71 6.86 -4.67 -15.96
C ALA A 71 7.45 -3.73 -14.89
N GLY A 72 6.75 -2.64 -14.57
CA GLY A 72 7.16 -1.73 -13.49
C GLY A 72 7.25 -2.41 -12.12
N ALA A 73 6.33 -3.33 -11.80
CA ALA A 73 6.39 -4.09 -10.56
C ALA A 73 7.48 -5.17 -10.58
N LEU A 74 7.70 -5.85 -11.72
CA LEU A 74 8.73 -6.87 -11.87
C LEU A 74 10.15 -6.32 -11.76
N ALA A 75 10.36 -5.05 -12.08
CA ALA A 75 11.64 -4.38 -11.86
C ALA A 75 12.03 -4.32 -10.36
N ALA A 76 11.13 -4.65 -9.43
CA ALA A 76 11.43 -4.78 -8.01
C ALA A 76 12.29 -6.01 -7.67
N VAL A 77 12.32 -7.05 -8.52
CA VAL A 77 13.06 -8.30 -8.25
C VAL A 77 14.56 -8.05 -8.11
N GLY A 78 15.10 -7.04 -8.80
CA GLY A 78 16.50 -6.63 -8.68
C GLY A 78 16.77 -5.60 -7.58
N LEU A 79 15.73 -5.10 -6.88
CA LEU A 79 15.88 -4.07 -5.87
C LEU A 79 16.15 -4.70 -4.51
N THR A 80 17.39 -4.57 -4.03
CA THR A 80 17.76 -4.97 -2.67
C THR A 80 17.61 -3.78 -1.74
N LEU A 81 16.76 -3.90 -0.72
CA LEU A 81 16.65 -2.88 0.32
C LEU A 81 17.80 -3.08 1.31
N ALA A 82 18.69 -2.09 1.42
CA ALA A 82 19.70 -2.03 2.47
C ALA A 82 19.02 -1.97 3.85
N PHE A 83 19.74 -2.32 4.90
CA PHE A 83 19.22 -2.39 6.27
C PHE A 83 18.51 -1.08 6.70
N GLU A 84 19.11 0.06 6.36
CA GLU A 84 18.58 1.38 6.69
C GLU A 84 17.27 1.67 5.95
N SER A 85 17.22 1.36 4.65
CA SER A 85 16.01 1.53 3.84
C SER A 85 14.91 0.56 4.25
N LEU A 86 15.26 -0.67 4.63
CA LEU A 86 14.32 -1.65 5.15
C LEU A 86 13.69 -1.18 6.46
N ALA A 87 14.52 -0.70 7.40
CA ALA A 87 14.06 -0.15 8.67
C ALA A 87 13.18 1.09 8.48
N GLU A 88 13.49 1.93 7.48
CA GLU A 88 12.66 3.07 7.10
C GLU A 88 11.28 2.65 6.60
N VAL A 89 11.24 1.70 5.65
CA VAL A 89 9.99 1.15 5.13
C VAL A 89 9.17 0.51 6.25
N GLU A 90 9.78 -0.27 7.13
CA GLU A 90 9.10 -0.90 8.26
C GLU A 90 8.49 0.14 9.20
N ARG A 91 9.23 1.20 9.53
CA ARG A 91 8.71 2.28 10.39
C ARG A 91 7.51 2.96 9.77
N VAL A 92 7.57 3.24 8.47
CA VAL A 92 6.47 3.87 7.72
C VAL A 92 5.25 2.93 7.67
N VAL A 93 5.45 1.65 7.32
CA VAL A 93 4.37 0.66 7.22
C VAL A 93 3.69 0.39 8.57
N LEU A 94 4.45 0.27 9.66
CA LEU A 94 3.91 0.04 11.02
C LEU A 94 2.93 1.13 11.45
N VAL A 95 3.17 2.39 11.07
CA VAL A 95 2.26 3.50 11.34
C VAL A 95 0.94 3.35 10.56
N GLY A 96 1.00 2.88 9.31
CA GLY A 96 -0.18 2.75 8.45
C GLY A 96 -1.02 1.49 8.64
N VAL A 97 -0.42 0.38 9.11
CA VAL A 97 -1.14 -0.91 9.28
C VAL A 97 -2.30 -0.81 10.27
N ALA A 98 -2.26 0.13 11.21
CA ALA A 98 -3.28 0.34 12.22
C ALA A 98 -4.53 1.11 11.74
N ALA A 99 -4.51 1.72 10.55
CA ALA A 99 -5.52 2.69 10.13
C ALA A 99 -6.63 2.09 9.24
N GLY A 100 -7.73 1.65 9.87
CA GLY A 100 -9.02 1.39 9.23
C GLY A 100 -9.21 0.03 8.53
N ASP A 101 -10.48 -0.37 8.40
CA ASP A 101 -10.88 -1.65 7.82
C ASP A 101 -10.67 -1.74 6.30
N ARG A 102 -10.32 -2.94 5.82
CA ARG A 102 -10.20 -3.24 4.38
C ARG A 102 -11.54 -3.25 3.66
N CYS A 103 -12.61 -3.58 4.38
CA CYS A 103 -13.97 -3.66 3.86
C CYS A 103 -14.78 -2.49 4.39
N ALA A 104 -15.57 -1.85 3.53
CA ALA A 104 -16.61 -0.94 3.99
C ALA A 104 -17.59 -1.73 4.88
N ALA A 105 -17.98 -1.19 6.04
CA ALA A 105 -18.86 -1.87 6.97
C ALA A 105 -20.15 -2.41 6.32
N ARG A 106 -20.72 -1.69 5.34
CA ARG A 106 -21.91 -2.15 4.58
C ARG A 106 -21.69 -3.40 3.71
N HIS A 107 -20.44 -3.76 3.39
CA HIS A 107 -20.12 -5.00 2.67
C HIS A 107 -19.90 -6.18 3.63
N MET A 108 -19.73 -5.91 4.93
CA MET A 108 -19.59 -6.94 5.96
C MET A 108 -20.94 -7.48 6.43
N THR A 109 -22.05 -6.76 6.22
CA THR A 109 -23.41 -7.14 6.68
C THR A 109 -23.92 -8.47 6.07
N GLY A 110 -23.29 -8.99 5.01
CA GLY A 110 -23.65 -10.28 4.37
C GLY A 110 -22.60 -11.39 4.51
N LEU A 111 -21.43 -11.11 5.11
CA LEU A 111 -20.36 -12.08 5.35
C LEU A 111 -20.45 -12.48 6.82
N GLY A 112 -21.26 -13.50 7.09
CA GLY A 112 -21.78 -13.90 8.40
C GLY A 112 -20.89 -13.64 9.62
N SER A 113 -21.52 -13.11 10.67
CA SER A 113 -21.11 -13.34 12.05
C SER A 113 -20.94 -14.85 12.25
N VAL A 114 -19.71 -15.30 12.48
CA VAL A 114 -19.47 -16.66 12.94
C VAL A 114 -20.01 -16.73 14.38
N ASN A 115 -21.05 -17.52 14.58
CA ASN A 115 -21.55 -17.91 15.90
C ASN A 115 -20.64 -18.98 16.50
#